data_AF-A0A6B2EC14-F1
#
_entry.id   AF-A0A6B2EC14-F1
#
_cell.length_a   1.000
_cell.length_b   1.000
_cell.length_c   1.000
_cell.angle_alpha   90.00
_cell.angle_beta   90.00
_cell.angle_gamma   90.00
#
_symmetry.space_group_name_H-M   'P 1'
#
loop_
_entity.id
_entity.type
_entity.pdbx_description
1 polymer ?
#
loop_
_entity_poly.entity_id
_entity_poly.type
_entity_poly.pdbx_seq_one_letter_code
_entity_poly.pdbx_strand_id
1 'polypeptide(L)'
;MALCLLVVYLICYFSLWKGISTSGKVVWFTALFPYVVLLILFIRGITLPGSADGIRYYLSPNFDAIYDAEVWVDAATQVFFSLGPGFGVLLAYASYNKYHNNVYKDAILTSFINSATSFVAGFVIFSVLGYMAH
;
A
#
# COMPACT_ATOMS: atom_id res chain seq x y z
N MET A 1 -0.18 4.22 -25.67
CA MET A 1 -1.19 4.18 -24.59
C MET A 1 -2.24 3.10 -24.79
N ALA A 2 -3.01 3.09 -25.90
CA ALA A 2 -4.06 2.09 -26.12
C ALA A 2 -3.57 0.63 -26.07
N LEU A 3 -2.39 0.33 -26.64
CA LEU A 3 -1.81 -1.02 -26.58
C LEU A 3 -1.46 -1.45 -25.15
N CYS A 4 -0.85 -0.58 -24.35
CA CYS A 4 -0.55 -0.86 -22.94
C CYS A 4 -1.83 -1.12 -22.14
N LEU A 5 -2.88 -0.34 -22.40
CA LEU A 5 -4.19 -0.53 -21.78
C LEU A 5 -4.80 -1.88 -22.15
N LEU A 6 -4.74 -2.26 -23.43
CA LEU A 6 -5.20 -3.57 -23.89
C LEU A 6 -4.44 -4.72 -23.18
N VAL A 7 -3.11 -4.61 -23.06
CA VAL A 7 -2.30 -5.60 -22.36
C VAL A 7 -2.71 -5.73 -20.89
N VAL A 8 -2.93 -4.61 -20.19
CA VAL A 8 -3.40 -4.63 -18.79
C VAL A 8 -4.77 -5.31 -18.67
N TYR A 9 -5.73 -4.99 -19.54
CA TYR A 9 -7.05 -5.64 -19.52
C TYR A 9 -6.98 -7.14 -19.81
N LEU A 10 -6.11 -7.57 -20.74
CA LEU A 10 -5.88 -9.00 -20.98
C LEU A 10 -5.32 -9.69 -19.73
N ILE A 11 -4.33 -9.10 -19.06
CA ILE A 11 -3.77 -9.63 -17.81
C ILE A 11 -4.87 -9.73 -16.74
N CYS A 12 -5.66 -8.68 -16.53
CA CYS A 12 -6.76 -8.68 -15.56
C CYS A 12 -7.80 -9.76 -15.89
N TYR A 13 -8.18 -9.87 -17.16
CA TYR A 13 -9.17 -10.85 -17.61
C TYR A 13 -8.72 -12.28 -17.36
N PHE A 14 -7.50 -12.66 -17.76
CA PHE A 14 -6.98 -14.01 -17.50
C PHE A 14 -6.73 -14.28 -16.01
N SER A 15 -6.39 -13.25 -15.22
CA SER A 15 -6.25 -13.38 -13.77
C SER A 15 -7.58 -13.67 -13.07
N LEU A 16 -8.66 -13.05 -13.55
CA LEU A 16 -10.00 -13.16 -12.97
C LEU A 16 -10.87 -14.25 -13.62
N TRP A 17 -10.46 -14.83 -14.75
CA TRP A 17 -11.29 -15.72 -15.58
C TRP A 17 -11.97 -16.86 -14.80
N LYS A 18 -11.30 -17.50 -13.85
CA LYS A 18 -11.87 -18.60 -13.02
C LYS A 18 -12.18 -18.14 -11.59
N GLY A 19 -12.45 -16.86 -11.40
CA GLY A 19 -12.74 -16.25 -10.11
C GLY A 19 -11.60 -16.42 -9.10
N ILE A 20 -11.96 -16.66 -7.84
CA ILE A 20 -11.01 -16.77 -6.72
C ILE A 20 -9.97 -17.89 -6.88
N SER A 21 -10.26 -18.91 -7.68
CA SER A 21 -9.36 -20.05 -7.89
C SER A 21 -8.10 -19.68 -8.71
N THR A 22 -8.22 -18.74 -9.64
CA THR A 22 -7.10 -18.18 -10.41
C THR A 22 -6.55 -16.92 -9.76
N SER A 23 -7.41 -15.99 -9.34
CA SER A 23 -6.94 -14.74 -8.74
C SER A 23 -6.18 -14.97 -7.44
N GLY A 24 -6.60 -15.97 -6.64
CA GLY A 24 -5.91 -16.42 -5.44
C GLY A 24 -4.52 -17.02 -5.70
N LYS A 25 -4.21 -17.45 -6.94
CA LYS A 25 -2.85 -17.87 -7.32
C LYS A 25 -2.02 -16.69 -7.82
N VAL A 26 -2.62 -15.81 -8.62
CA VAL A 26 -1.95 -14.61 -9.15
C VAL A 26 -1.53 -13.66 -8.01
N VAL A 27 -2.37 -13.53 -6.97
CA VAL A 27 -2.09 -12.65 -5.83
C VAL A 27 -0.82 -13.01 -5.06
N TRP A 28 -0.38 -14.27 -5.08
CA TRP A 28 0.90 -14.66 -4.47
C TRP A 28 2.08 -13.91 -5.07
N PHE A 29 2.05 -13.65 -6.38
CA PHE A 29 3.06 -12.83 -7.01
C PHE A 29 2.73 -11.35 -6.84
N THR A 30 1.53 -10.91 -7.21
CA THR A 30 1.22 -9.46 -7.28
C THR A 30 1.17 -8.77 -5.91
N ALA A 31 0.84 -9.49 -4.83
CA ALA A 31 0.88 -8.93 -3.48
C ALA A 31 2.27 -8.98 -2.85
N LEU A 32 3.08 -10.01 -3.10
CA LEU A 32 4.39 -10.17 -2.46
C LEU A 32 5.52 -9.45 -3.22
N PHE A 33 5.47 -9.41 -4.55
CA PHE A 33 6.50 -8.77 -5.37
C PHE A 33 6.74 -7.31 -5.00
N PRO A 34 5.72 -6.47 -4.73
CA PRO A 34 5.94 -5.11 -4.24
C PRO A 34 6.76 -5.03 -2.95
N TYR A 35 6.63 -5.96 -2.00
CA TYR A 35 7.43 -5.95 -0.77
C TYR A 35 8.90 -6.26 -1.04
N VAL A 36 9.19 -7.17 -1.98
CA VAL A 36 10.56 -7.45 -2.41
C VAL A 36 11.18 -6.21 -3.03
N VAL A 37 10.45 -5.54 -3.92
CA VAL A 37 10.92 -4.30 -4.56
C VAL A 37 11.10 -3.18 -3.54
N LEU A 38 10.15 -2.99 -2.62
CA LEU A 38 10.25 -2.00 -1.55
C LEU A 38 11.48 -2.23 -0.68
N LEU A 39 11.80 -3.49 -0.34
CA LEU A 39 13.01 -3.81 0.43
C LEU A 39 14.29 -3.44 -0.34
N ILE A 40 14.37 -3.80 -1.63
CA ILE A 40 15.52 -3.46 -2.48
C ILE A 40 15.68 -1.94 -2.57
N LEU A 41 14.59 -1.22 -2.83
CA LEU A 41 14.58 0.23 -2.93
C LEU A 41 14.90 0.90 -1.60
N PHE A 42 14.46 0.34 -0.48
CA PHE A 42 14.79 0.84 0.85
C PHE A 42 16.30 0.73 1.11
N ILE A 43 16.89 -0.45 0.92
CA ILE A 43 18.33 -0.68 1.10
C ILE A 43 19.12 0.24 0.16
N ARG A 44 18.68 0.39 -1.09
CA ARG A 44 19.33 1.29 -2.04
C ARG A 44 19.20 2.75 -1.61
N GLY A 45 18.01 3.17 -1.17
CA GLY A 45 17.70 4.53 -0.77
C GLY A 45 18.53 5.00 0.41
N ILE A 46 18.62 4.20 1.47
CA ILE A 46 19.40 4.54 2.68
C ILE A 46 20.92 4.52 2.47
N THR A 47 21.41 3.92 1.38
CA THR A 47 22.84 3.91 1.02
C THR A 47 23.25 5.08 0.13
N LEU A 48 22.30 5.93 -0.29
CA LEU A 48 22.58 7.14 -1.05
C LEU A 48 23.04 8.29 -0.13
N PRO A 49 23.95 9.17 -0.60
CA PRO A 49 24.30 10.39 0.11
C PRO A 49 23.05 11.28 0.24
N GLY A 50 22.92 12.04 1.33
CA GLY A 50 21.75 12.91 1.57
C GLY A 50 20.45 12.20 1.97
N SER A 51 20.40 10.86 1.94
CA SER A 51 19.19 10.10 2.32
C SER A 51 18.73 10.33 3.76
N ALA A 52 19.67 10.57 4.68
CA ALA A 52 19.38 10.88 6.07
C ALA A 52 18.59 12.19 6.24
N ASP A 53 18.83 13.20 5.41
CA ASP A 53 18.13 14.48 5.47
C ASP A 53 16.66 14.32 5.06
N GLY A 54 16.41 13.52 4.02
CA GLY A 54 15.05 13.20 3.60
C GLY A 54 14.27 12.42 4.66
N ILE A 55 14.90 11.43 5.30
CA ILE A 55 14.28 10.69 6.43
C ILE A 55 14.01 11.61 7.61
N ARG A 56 14.94 12.54 7.91
CA ARG A 56 14.75 13.53 8.97
C ARG A 56 13.56 14.44 8.67
N TYR A 57 13.42 14.88 7.42
CA TYR A 57 12.26 15.67 7.00
C TYR A 57 10.95 14.90 7.19
N TYR A 58 10.90 13.63 6.79
CA TYR A 58 9.72 12.78 6.94
C TYR A 58 9.27 12.61 8.40
N LEU A 59 10.23 12.46 9.32
CA LEU A 59 9.94 12.17 10.73
C LEU A 59 9.89 13.42 11.62
N SER A 60 10.22 14.61 11.11
CA SER A 60 10.20 15.84 11.91
C SER A 60 8.75 16.28 12.16
N PRO A 61 8.24 16.19 13.40
CA PRO A 61 6.85 16.50 13.66
C PRO A 61 6.62 18.02 13.70
N ASN A 62 5.48 18.46 13.17
CA ASN A 62 4.94 19.78 13.41
C ASN A 62 3.61 19.64 14.18
N PHE A 63 3.62 19.93 15.48
CA PHE A 63 2.44 19.76 16.34
C PHE A 63 1.37 20.84 16.11
N ASP A 64 1.73 21.98 15.54
CA ASP A 64 0.75 23.02 15.21
C ASP A 64 -0.25 22.55 14.14
N ALA A 65 0.18 21.63 13.27
CA ALA A 65 -0.65 21.03 12.23
C ALA A 65 -1.84 20.23 12.80
N ILE A 66 -1.77 19.76 14.06
CA ILE A 66 -2.86 19.00 14.68
C ILE A 66 -4.09 19.88 14.95
N TYR A 67 -3.90 21.20 15.05
CA TYR A 67 -5.01 22.16 15.24
C TYR A 67 -5.70 22.56 13.93
N ASP A 68 -5.12 22.19 12.79
CA ASP A 68 -5.72 22.44 11.48
C ASP A 68 -6.73 21.35 11.13
N ALA A 69 -7.98 21.75 10.86
CA ALA A 69 -9.05 20.83 10.49
C ALA A 69 -8.77 20.13 9.14
N GLU A 70 -8.08 20.78 8.21
CA GLU A 70 -7.76 20.21 6.89
C GLU A 70 -6.85 18.99 7.02
N VAL A 71 -5.88 19.03 7.95
CA VAL A 71 -4.98 17.90 8.24
C VAL A 71 -5.76 16.65 8.69
N TRP A 72 -6.84 16.83 9.46
CA TRP A 72 -7.70 15.72 9.87
C TRP A 72 -8.58 15.20 8.73
N VAL A 73 -9.08 16.09 7.87
CA VAL A 73 -9.84 15.70 6.66
C VAL A 73 -8.97 14.87 5.73
N ASP A 74 -7.72 15.29 5.51
CA ASP A 74 -6.75 14.57 4.69
C ASP A 74 -6.39 13.22 5.29
N ALA A 75 -6.13 13.16 6.60
CA ALA A 75 -5.85 11.90 7.30
C ALA A 75 -7.03 10.91 7.20
N ALA A 76 -8.26 11.37 7.43
CA ALA A 76 -9.45 10.53 7.34
C ALA A 76 -9.68 10.03 5.91
N THR A 77 -9.51 10.91 4.92
CA THR A 77 -9.63 10.59 3.50
C THR A 77 -8.57 9.57 3.08
N GLN A 78 -7.32 9.76 3.52
CA GLN A 78 -6.22 8.83 3.26
C GLN A 78 -6.52 7.44 3.84
N VAL A 79 -6.96 7.35 5.09
CA VAL A 79 -7.27 6.06 5.73
C VAL A 79 -8.43 5.36 5.03
N PHE A 80 -9.49 6.10 4.67
CA PHE A 80 -10.66 5.56 3.98
C PHE A 80 -10.27 4.98 2.61
N PHE A 81 -9.56 5.73 1.77
CA PHE A 81 -9.15 5.25 0.45
C PHE A 81 -8.03 4.20 0.50
N SER A 82 -7.17 4.22 1.53
CA SER A 82 -6.11 3.23 1.71
C SER A 82 -6.66 1.85 2.08
N LEU A 83 -7.63 1.77 2.99
CA LEU A 83 -8.23 0.50 3.42
C LEU A 83 -9.37 0.04 2.49
N GLY A 84 -10.07 0.98 1.87
CA GLY A 84 -11.18 0.71 0.95
C GLY A 84 -12.44 0.09 1.57
N PRO A 85 -12.92 0.48 2.76
CA PRO A 85 -14.23 0.04 3.24
C PRO A 85 -15.35 0.64 2.36
N GLY A 86 -16.49 -0.06 2.27
CA GLY A 86 -17.68 0.44 1.55
C GLY A 86 -17.70 0.21 0.04
N PHE A 87 -16.57 -0.12 -0.61
CA PHE A 87 -16.51 -0.41 -2.05
C PHE A 87 -17.05 -1.80 -2.45
N GLY A 88 -17.54 -2.61 -1.51
CA GLY A 88 -18.10 -3.95 -1.76
C GLY A 88 -17.08 -5.06 -2.04
N VAL A 89 -15.82 -4.73 -2.35
CA VAL A 89 -14.75 -5.73 -2.62
C VAL A 89 -14.47 -6.60 -1.40
N LEU A 90 -14.29 -6.00 -0.22
CA LEU A 90 -14.04 -6.73 1.03
C LEU A 90 -15.20 -7.66 1.39
N LEU A 91 -16.44 -7.22 1.15
CA LEU A 91 -17.64 -8.03 1.35
C LEU A 91 -17.68 -9.24 0.40
N ALA A 92 -17.38 -9.00 -0.89
CA ALA A 92 -17.32 -10.07 -1.87
C ALA A 92 -16.24 -11.10 -1.53
N TYR A 93 -15.04 -10.68 -1.12
CA TYR A 93 -14.00 -11.61 -0.66
C TYR A 93 -14.37 -12.34 0.61
N ALA A 94 -14.93 -11.65 1.61
CA ALA A 94 -15.37 -12.27 2.85
C ALA A 94 -16.48 -13.31 2.63
N SER A 95 -17.32 -13.17 1.60
CA SER A 95 -18.35 -14.17 1.27
C SER A 95 -17.80 -15.55 0.85
N TYR A 96 -16.52 -15.63 0.47
CA TYR A 96 -15.85 -16.89 0.16
C TYR A 96 -15.10 -17.49 1.36
N ASN A 97 -15.08 -16.82 2.52
CA ASN A 97 -14.44 -17.34 3.72
C ASN A 97 -15.22 -18.52 4.30
N LYS A 98 -14.52 -19.36 5.07
CA LYS A 98 -15.17 -20.40 5.89
C LYS A 98 -16.09 -19.73 6.90
N TYR A 99 -17.23 -20.34 7.18
CA TYR A 99 -18.26 -19.79 8.07
C TYR A 99 -17.72 -19.48 9.50
N HIS A 100 -16.85 -20.33 10.04
CA HIS A 100 -16.22 -20.14 11.35
C HIS A 100 -14.81 -19.51 11.26
N ASN A 101 -14.49 -18.80 10.18
CA ASN A 101 -13.24 -18.06 10.08
C ASN A 101 -13.23 -16.85 11.03
N ASN A 102 -12.11 -16.61 11.71
CA ASN A 102 -11.96 -15.46 12.59
C ASN A 102 -11.64 -14.18 11.78
N VAL A 103 -12.68 -13.59 11.19
CA VAL A 103 -12.55 -12.37 10.38
C VAL A 103 -12.07 -11.15 11.18
N TYR A 104 -12.27 -11.13 12.50
CA TYR A 104 -11.78 -10.06 13.37
C TYR A 104 -10.24 -10.01 13.39
N LYS A 105 -9.60 -11.18 13.51
CA LYS A 105 -8.14 -11.27 13.44
C LYS A 105 -7.61 -10.87 12.05
N ASP A 106 -8.29 -11.31 11.00
CA ASP A 106 -7.89 -10.99 9.62
C ASP A 106 -7.97 -9.48 9.37
N ALA A 107 -9.05 -8.82 9.82
CA ALA A 107 -9.24 -7.38 9.65
C ALA A 107 -8.18 -6.55 10.40
N ILE A 108 -7.80 -6.95 11.63
CA ILE A 108 -6.72 -6.29 12.37
C ILE A 108 -5.39 -6.45 11.64
N LEU A 109 -5.08 -7.67 11.20
CA LEU A 109 -3.82 -7.97 10.54
C LEU A 109 -3.69 -7.22 9.21
N THR A 110 -4.72 -7.22 8.37
CA THR A 110 -4.70 -6.52 7.09
C THR A 110 -4.61 -5.01 7.26
N SER A 111 -5.32 -4.45 8.25
CA SER A 111 -5.23 -3.00 8.56
C SER A 111 -3.84 -2.61 9.03
N PHE A 112 -3.22 -3.42 9.89
CA PHE A 112 -1.85 -3.18 10.34
C PHE A 112 -0.85 -3.28 9.20
N ILE A 113 -0.93 -4.32 8.37
CA ILE A 113 -0.02 -4.50 7.21
C ILE A 113 -0.17 -3.34 6.23
N ASN A 114 -1.40 -2.87 5.96
CA ASN A 114 -1.65 -1.70 5.12
C ASN A 114 -0.88 -0.48 5.64
N SER A 115 -1.09 -0.10 6.91
CA SER A 115 -0.44 1.07 7.50
C SER A 115 1.08 0.91 7.61
N ALA A 116 1.58 -0.28 7.95
CA ALA A 116 3.00 -0.58 7.98
C ALA A 116 3.63 -0.43 6.58
N THR A 117 2.94 -0.88 5.53
CA THR A 117 3.38 -0.72 4.15
C THR A 117 3.46 0.74 3.74
N SER A 118 2.42 1.54 4.06
CA SER A 118 2.44 2.99 3.82
C SER A 118 3.61 3.67 4.53
N PHE A 119 3.89 3.28 5.79
CA PHE A 119 5.00 3.82 6.56
C PHE A 119 6.35 3.50 5.93
N VAL A 120 6.60 2.23 5.57
CA VAL A 120 7.83 1.78 4.90
C VAL A 120 8.01 2.45 3.54
N ALA A 121 6.95 2.56 2.74
CA ALA A 121 6.99 3.27 1.46
C ALA A 121 7.36 4.75 1.66
N GLY A 122 6.90 5.39 2.74
CA GLY A 122 7.34 6.72 3.15
C GLY A 122 8.87 6.82 3.27
N PHE A 123 9.52 5.90 3.98
CA PHE A 123 10.99 5.88 4.07
C PHE A 123 11.66 5.73 2.71
N VAL A 124 11.16 4.83 1.86
CA VAL A 124 11.72 4.62 0.52
C VAL A 124 11.67 5.92 -0.28
N ILE A 125 10.52 6.58 -0.35
CA ILE A 125 10.34 7.82 -1.11
C ILE A 125 11.20 8.95 -0.53
N PHE A 126 11.14 9.18 0.79
CA PHE A 126 11.86 10.29 1.41
C PHE A 126 13.38 10.09 1.41
N SER A 127 13.88 8.85 1.47
CA SER A 127 15.33 8.59 1.32
C SER A 127 15.84 9.01 -0.07
N VAL A 128 15.05 8.80 -1.13
CA VAL A 128 15.39 9.21 -2.50
C VAL A 128 15.20 10.71 -2.69
N LEU A 129 14.16 11.31 -2.11
CA LEU A 129 13.98 12.77 -2.12
C LEU A 129 15.14 13.49 -1.43
N GLY A 130 15.63 12.97 -0.31
CA GLY A 130 16.81 13.51 0.38
C GLY A 130 18.07 13.47 -0.49
N TYR A 131 18.30 12.36 -1.19
CA TYR A 131 19.38 12.26 -2.18
C TYR A 131 19.25 13.28 -3.32
N MET A 132 18.02 13.54 -3.82
CA MET A 132 17.81 14.51 -4.91
C MET A 132 17.91 15.97 -4.46
N ALA A 133 17.68 16.25 -3.18
CA ALA A 133 17.74 17.58 -2.61
C ALA A 133 19.16 17.97 -2.11
N HIS A 134 20.08 17.02 -2.08
CA HIS A 134 21.49 17.18 -1.70
C HIS A 134 22.36 17.56 -2.90
#